data_AF-A0A7X5JJJ6-F1
#
_entry.id   AF-A0A7X5JJJ6-F1
#
_cell.length_a   1.000
_cell.length_b   1.000
_cell.length_c   1.000
_cell.angle_alpha   90.00
_cell.angle_beta   90.00
_cell.angle_gamma   90.00
#
_symmetry.space_group_name_H-M   'P 1'
#
loop_
_entity.id
_entity.type
_entity.pdbx_description
1 polymer ?
#
loop_
_entity_poly.entity_id
_entity_poly.type
_entity_poly.pdbx_seq_one_letter_code
_entity_poly.pdbx_strand_id
1 'polypeptide(L)'
;MKKIYKDKILNIPETDMFDNTFLFEYLENITSSSDRKIIYISELLEARKNADILQNISQKPAMYSEVYSPKDELEIFTSLFEKALRENKKIHIVGVTLAEEIKMLEAYYESLGFMREDINAFDIDFSIPLVTVSCMIENLIWKGSDYKAQRSKIFFNPPIRETGHNKALFKGITRGVIAGIELGDFTLEKQDYISMCVKEEKILALFMGKVLKYNLEDAGLVGNIKELRIVY
;
A
#
# COMPACT_ATOMS: atom_id res chain seq x y z
N MET A 1 4.84 -7.28 26.50
CA MET A 1 4.86 -6.76 25.11
C MET A 1 5.17 -7.88 24.12
N LYS A 2 4.60 -7.80 22.91
CA LYS A 2 4.72 -8.82 21.86
C LYS A 2 5.30 -8.20 20.59
N LYS A 3 6.37 -8.77 20.02
CA LYS A 3 6.94 -8.32 18.74
C LYS A 3 6.33 -9.09 17.56
N ILE A 4 5.95 -8.35 16.53
CA ILE A 4 5.44 -8.89 15.27
C ILE A 4 6.61 -9.19 14.34
N TYR A 5 6.74 -10.46 13.95
CA TYR A 5 7.64 -10.95 12.89
C TYR A 5 6.83 -11.33 11.65
N LYS A 6 7.52 -11.60 10.54
CA LYS A 6 6.92 -11.99 9.25
C LYS A 6 5.82 -13.03 9.43
N ASP A 7 6.10 -14.15 10.09
CA ASP A 7 5.17 -15.29 10.18
C ASP A 7 4.83 -15.68 11.63
N LYS A 8 5.19 -14.86 12.62
CA LYS A 8 4.95 -15.18 14.04
C LYS A 8 4.90 -13.96 14.94
N ILE A 9 4.26 -14.12 16.09
CA ILE A 9 4.23 -13.13 17.17
C ILE A 9 4.94 -13.74 18.38
N LEU A 10 5.93 -13.05 18.93
CA LEU A 10 6.70 -13.54 20.09
C LEU A 10 6.66 -12.54 21.24
N ASN A 11 6.59 -13.04 22.48
CA ASN A 11 6.78 -12.19 23.66
C ASN A 11 8.21 -11.66 23.69
N ILE A 12 8.37 -10.39 24.05
CA ILE A 12 9.68 -9.79 24.28
C ILE A 12 10.17 -10.24 25.67
N PRO A 13 11.37 -10.82 25.80
CA PRO A 13 11.92 -11.20 27.10
C PRO A 13 11.89 -10.03 28.09
N GLU A 14 11.72 -10.33 29.37
CA GLU A 14 11.71 -9.34 30.46
C GLU A 14 10.59 -8.28 30.35
N THR A 15 9.58 -8.51 29.51
CA THR A 15 8.33 -7.73 29.50
C THR A 15 7.18 -8.55 30.09
N ASP A 16 6.14 -7.86 30.58
CA ASP A 16 4.93 -8.53 31.06
C ASP A 16 4.31 -9.39 29.94
N MET A 17 4.09 -10.67 30.24
CA MET A 17 3.52 -11.64 29.32
C MET A 17 2.04 -11.32 29.01
N PHE A 18 1.34 -10.70 29.96
CA PHE A 18 -0.05 -10.29 29.84
C PHE A 18 -0.22 -8.88 29.28
N ASP A 19 0.87 -8.17 29.00
CA ASP A 19 0.80 -6.88 28.33
C ASP A 19 0.29 -7.05 26.88
N ASN A 20 -0.76 -6.29 26.57
CA ASN A 20 -1.50 -6.26 25.32
C ASN A 20 -0.85 -5.32 24.27
N THR A 21 0.37 -4.88 24.50
CA THR A 21 1.12 -4.06 23.55
C THR A 21 1.81 -4.91 22.49
N PHE A 22 1.58 -4.57 21.22
CA PHE A 22 2.26 -5.12 20.06
C PHE A 22 3.26 -4.12 19.50
N LEU A 23 4.47 -4.60 19.21
CA LEU A 23 5.57 -3.86 18.61
C LEU A 23 5.70 -4.27 17.15
N PHE A 24 5.47 -3.30 16.27
CA PHE A 24 5.65 -3.40 14.82
C PHE A 24 6.94 -2.69 14.42
N GLU A 25 7.58 -3.20 13.39
CA GLU A 25 8.63 -2.48 12.66
C GLU A 25 8.08 -2.07 11.29
N TYR A 26 8.43 -0.89 10.84
CA TYR A 26 8.10 -0.40 9.50
C TYR A 26 9.32 0.22 8.83
N LEU A 27 9.34 0.21 7.49
CA LEU A 27 10.35 0.90 6.71
C LEU A 27 9.92 2.33 6.41
N GLU A 28 10.83 3.27 6.65
CA GLU A 28 10.71 4.67 6.28
C GLU A 28 11.80 5.02 5.27
N ASN A 29 11.53 5.94 4.33
CA ASN A 29 12.47 6.37 3.30
C ASN A 29 13.00 5.18 2.47
N ILE A 30 12.08 4.45 1.85
CA ILE A 30 12.40 3.24 1.11
C ILE A 30 13.33 3.55 -0.07
N THR A 31 14.39 2.76 -0.18
CA THR A 31 15.34 2.76 -1.29
C THR A 31 15.53 1.32 -1.77
N SER A 32 16.17 1.16 -2.93
CA SER A 32 16.48 -0.19 -3.43
C SER A 32 17.88 -0.61 -2.97
N SER A 33 17.97 -1.79 -2.38
CA SER A 33 19.25 -2.47 -2.12
C SER A 33 19.65 -3.43 -3.25
N SER A 34 18.77 -3.59 -4.25
CA SER A 34 18.88 -4.58 -5.31
C SER A 34 18.81 -3.92 -6.69
N ASP A 35 18.78 -4.73 -7.75
CA ASP A 35 18.52 -4.29 -9.11
C ASP A 35 17.06 -3.83 -9.33
N ARG A 36 16.21 -3.88 -8.30
CA ARG A 36 14.82 -3.42 -8.38
C ARG A 36 14.74 -1.89 -8.48
N LYS A 37 14.05 -1.38 -9.51
CA LYS A 37 13.77 0.04 -9.67
C LYS A 37 12.49 0.45 -8.93
N ILE A 38 12.55 1.44 -8.06
CA ILE A 38 11.36 2.04 -7.44
C ILE A 38 10.78 3.12 -8.36
N ILE A 39 9.46 3.13 -8.54
CA ILE A 39 8.74 4.07 -9.40
C ILE A 39 7.52 4.57 -8.63
N TYR A 40 7.39 5.89 -8.49
CA TYR A 40 6.22 6.51 -7.88
C TYR A 40 5.21 6.88 -8.96
N ILE A 41 3.97 6.40 -8.84
CA ILE A 41 2.89 6.75 -9.78
C ILE A 41 2.63 8.26 -9.75
N SER A 42 2.74 8.88 -8.58
CA SER A 42 2.52 10.32 -8.39
C SER A 42 3.40 11.20 -9.30
N GLU A 43 4.69 10.86 -9.41
CA GLU A 43 5.65 11.57 -10.26
C GLU A 43 5.25 11.53 -11.74
N LEU A 44 4.71 10.39 -12.20
CA LEU A 44 4.28 10.20 -13.58
C LEU A 44 2.91 10.85 -13.84
N LEU A 45 2.02 10.84 -12.85
CA LEU A 45 0.72 11.50 -12.93
C LEU A 45 0.82 13.03 -12.99
N GLU A 46 1.88 13.63 -12.41
CA GLU A 46 2.04 15.09 -12.43
C GLU A 46 2.08 15.65 -13.87
N ALA A 47 2.67 14.90 -14.80
CA ALA A 47 2.71 15.27 -16.21
C ALA A 47 1.34 15.19 -16.92
N ARG A 48 0.36 14.50 -16.33
CA ARG A 48 -1.00 14.29 -16.87
C ARG A 48 -2.07 15.06 -16.10
N LYS A 49 -1.67 16.00 -15.23
CA LYS A 49 -2.56 16.78 -14.38
C LYS A 49 -3.57 17.60 -15.20
N ASN A 50 -4.85 17.46 -14.87
CA ASN A 50 -5.91 18.26 -15.46
C ASN A 50 -6.09 19.60 -14.72
N ALA A 51 -5.47 20.66 -15.25
CA ALA A 51 -5.52 22.01 -14.68
C ALA A 51 -6.93 22.63 -14.71
N ASP A 52 -7.76 22.29 -15.69
CA ASP A 52 -9.12 22.85 -15.83
C ASP A 52 -10.04 22.33 -14.72
N ILE A 53 -9.92 21.04 -14.38
CA ILE A 53 -10.66 20.45 -13.26
C ILE A 53 -10.18 21.05 -11.94
N LEU A 54 -8.86 21.21 -11.77
CA LEU A 54 -8.25 21.79 -10.57
C LEU A 54 -8.80 23.19 -10.22
N GLN A 55 -9.11 24.01 -11.22
CA GLN A 55 -9.70 25.34 -10.99
C GLN A 55 -11.13 25.27 -10.41
N ASN A 56 -11.85 24.18 -10.67
CA ASN A 56 -13.28 24.04 -10.33
C ASN A 56 -13.55 23.21 -9.06
N ILE A 57 -12.51 22.64 -8.42
CA ILE A 57 -12.68 21.77 -7.25
C ILE A 57 -13.21 22.49 -6.00
N SER A 58 -13.09 23.82 -5.93
CA SER A 58 -13.62 24.61 -4.81
C SER A 58 -15.16 24.47 -4.67
N GLN A 59 -15.84 24.30 -5.81
CA GLN A 59 -17.28 24.12 -5.88
C GLN A 59 -17.68 22.64 -5.78
N LYS A 60 -16.86 21.74 -6.36
CA LYS A 60 -17.09 20.29 -6.36
C LYS A 60 -15.81 19.54 -5.96
N PRO A 61 -15.52 19.42 -4.66
CA PRO A 61 -14.28 18.79 -4.17
C PRO A 61 -14.06 17.37 -4.65
N ALA A 62 -15.14 16.60 -4.84
CA ALA A 62 -15.07 15.22 -5.33
C ALA A 62 -14.48 15.11 -6.75
N MET A 63 -14.51 16.19 -7.56
CA MET A 63 -13.86 16.20 -8.88
C MET A 63 -12.33 16.13 -8.79
N TYR A 64 -11.74 16.28 -7.60
CA TYR A 64 -10.30 16.17 -7.43
C TYR A 64 -9.76 14.79 -7.87
N SER A 65 -10.55 13.72 -7.75
CA SER A 65 -10.16 12.40 -8.28
C SER A 65 -9.92 12.40 -9.80
N GLU A 66 -10.49 13.36 -10.53
CA GLU A 66 -10.30 13.52 -11.98
C GLU A 66 -9.20 14.52 -12.34
N VAL A 67 -8.60 15.22 -11.35
CA VAL A 67 -7.38 16.03 -11.59
C VAL A 67 -6.24 15.11 -12.04
N TYR A 68 -6.17 13.90 -11.46
CA TYR A 68 -5.33 12.81 -11.92
C TYR A 68 -6.23 11.61 -12.21
N SER A 69 -6.66 11.50 -13.48
CA SER A 69 -7.76 10.60 -13.83
C SER A 69 -7.42 9.12 -13.56
N PRO A 70 -8.40 8.29 -13.17
CA PRO A 70 -8.19 6.84 -13.05
C PRO A 70 -7.69 6.21 -14.36
N LYS A 71 -8.13 6.76 -15.50
CA LYS A 71 -7.73 6.29 -16.83
C LYS A 71 -6.22 6.47 -17.04
N ASP A 72 -5.70 7.64 -16.70
CA ASP A 72 -4.27 7.95 -16.86
C ASP A 72 -3.40 7.11 -15.92
N GLU A 73 -3.83 6.93 -14.68
CA GLU A 73 -3.15 6.06 -13.71
C GLU A 73 -3.08 4.62 -14.22
N LEU A 74 -4.20 4.05 -14.68
CA LEU A 74 -4.24 2.69 -15.21
C LEU A 74 -3.37 2.53 -16.47
N GLU A 75 -3.35 3.52 -17.36
CA GLU A 75 -2.50 3.50 -18.56
C GLU A 75 -1.01 3.51 -18.17
N ILE A 76 -0.61 4.37 -17.23
CA ILE A 76 0.75 4.42 -16.69
C ILE A 76 1.12 3.08 -16.07
N PHE A 77 0.27 2.56 -15.18
CA PHE A 77 0.51 1.30 -14.50
C PHE A 77 0.68 0.15 -15.51
N THR A 78 -0.25 0.02 -16.45
CA THR A 78 -0.23 -1.03 -17.48
C THR A 78 1.05 -0.97 -18.30
N SER A 79 1.45 0.24 -18.74
CA SER A 79 2.68 0.44 -19.51
C SER A 79 3.92 0.04 -18.72
N LEU A 80 4.03 0.43 -17.44
CA LEU A 80 5.12 0.03 -16.56
C LEU A 80 5.16 -1.49 -16.34
N PHE A 81 3.99 -2.07 -16.07
CA PHE A 81 3.80 -3.49 -15.82
C PHE A 81 4.26 -4.34 -17.00
N GLU A 82 3.70 -4.09 -18.19
CA GLU A 82 4.04 -4.83 -19.41
C GLU A 82 5.49 -4.63 -19.82
N LYS A 83 6.02 -3.41 -19.67
CA LYS A 83 7.42 -3.12 -19.97
C LYS A 83 8.36 -3.90 -19.05
N ALA A 84 8.07 -3.97 -17.75
CA ALA A 84 8.86 -4.74 -16.80
C ALA A 84 8.89 -6.24 -17.16
N LEU A 85 7.74 -6.81 -17.54
CA LEU A 85 7.66 -8.20 -17.98
C LEU A 85 8.44 -8.44 -19.28
N ARG A 86 8.23 -7.59 -20.29
CA ARG A 86 8.90 -7.69 -21.61
C ARG A 86 10.41 -7.53 -21.51
N GLU A 87 10.89 -6.63 -20.67
CA GLU A 87 12.32 -6.34 -20.50
C GLU A 87 12.98 -7.17 -19.39
N ASN A 88 12.22 -8.04 -18.72
CA ASN A 88 12.66 -8.83 -17.57
C ASN A 88 13.32 -7.95 -16.48
N LYS A 89 12.68 -6.83 -16.15
CA LYS A 89 13.18 -5.86 -15.15
C LYS A 89 12.36 -5.91 -13.88
N LYS A 90 13.06 -5.97 -12.74
CA LYS A 90 12.43 -5.85 -11.43
C LYS A 90 12.06 -4.39 -11.16
N ILE A 91 10.79 -4.14 -10.89
CA ILE A 91 10.28 -2.83 -10.48
C ILE A 91 9.42 -2.95 -9.22
N HIS A 92 9.39 -1.88 -8.43
CA HIS A 92 8.41 -1.68 -7.37
C HIS A 92 7.63 -0.41 -7.69
N ILE A 93 6.31 -0.52 -7.80
CA ILE A 93 5.43 0.62 -8.12
C ILE A 93 4.76 1.09 -6.83
N VAL A 94 5.02 2.34 -6.45
CA VAL A 94 4.45 2.96 -5.25
C VAL A 94 3.28 3.83 -5.63
N GLY A 95 2.19 3.70 -4.88
CA GLY A 95 0.99 4.53 -4.99
C GLY A 95 -0.12 3.95 -5.85
N VAL A 96 -0.25 2.63 -5.96
CA VAL A 96 -1.42 2.05 -6.65
C VAL A 96 -2.72 2.39 -5.92
N THR A 97 -3.77 2.75 -6.65
CA THR A 97 -5.06 3.10 -6.06
C THR A 97 -6.25 2.37 -6.66
N LEU A 98 -6.11 1.73 -7.82
CA LEU A 98 -7.23 1.21 -8.60
C LEU A 98 -7.45 -0.29 -8.37
N ALA A 99 -8.70 -0.73 -8.58
CA ALA A 99 -9.05 -2.15 -8.36
C ALA A 99 -8.53 -3.02 -9.53
N GLU A 100 -8.45 -2.41 -10.70
CA GLU A 100 -7.93 -2.95 -11.94
C GLU A 100 -6.44 -3.32 -11.81
N GLU A 101 -5.63 -2.47 -11.17
CA GLU A 101 -4.22 -2.72 -10.89
C GLU A 101 -4.04 -3.96 -10.00
N ILE A 102 -4.87 -4.07 -8.96
CA ILE A 102 -4.88 -5.24 -8.06
C ILE A 102 -5.27 -6.52 -8.83
N LYS A 103 -6.27 -6.46 -9.71
CA LYS A 103 -6.66 -7.61 -10.53
C LYS A 103 -5.55 -8.06 -11.48
N MET A 104 -4.82 -7.12 -12.07
CA MET A 104 -3.67 -7.44 -12.93
C MET A 104 -2.57 -8.17 -12.14
N LEU A 105 -2.30 -7.72 -10.91
CA LEU A 105 -1.35 -8.39 -10.02
C LEU A 105 -1.84 -9.77 -9.58
N GLU A 106 -3.11 -9.91 -9.21
CA GLU A 106 -3.71 -11.21 -8.86
C GLU A 106 -3.51 -12.22 -10.00
N ALA A 107 -3.86 -11.86 -11.23
CA ALA A 107 -3.69 -12.74 -12.39
C ALA A 107 -2.22 -13.07 -12.68
N TYR A 108 -1.32 -12.10 -12.51
CA TYR A 108 0.11 -12.32 -12.67
C TYR A 108 0.68 -13.27 -11.62
N TYR A 109 0.39 -13.05 -10.34
CA TYR A 109 0.88 -13.91 -9.27
C TYR A 109 0.25 -15.31 -9.31
N GLU A 110 -0.99 -15.42 -9.80
CA GLU A 110 -1.61 -16.71 -10.08
C GLU A 110 -0.85 -17.45 -11.20
N SER A 111 -0.45 -16.76 -12.28
CA SER A 111 0.37 -17.35 -13.34
C SER A 111 1.77 -17.80 -12.87
N LEU A 112 2.26 -17.23 -11.75
CA LEU A 112 3.50 -17.64 -11.10
C LEU A 112 3.29 -18.78 -10.07
N GLY A 113 2.05 -19.20 -9.80
CA GLY A 113 1.73 -20.29 -8.89
C GLY A 113 1.65 -19.91 -7.41
N PHE A 114 1.51 -18.62 -7.08
CA PHE A 114 1.42 -18.16 -5.68
C PHE A 114 0.02 -18.22 -5.07
N MET A 115 -1.01 -18.52 -5.87
CA MET A 115 -2.38 -18.60 -5.39
C MET A 115 -2.60 -19.87 -4.57
N ARG A 116 -3.06 -19.71 -3.33
CA ARG A 116 -3.45 -20.79 -2.42
C ARG A 116 -4.97 -20.95 -2.46
N GLU A 117 -5.44 -21.90 -3.26
CA GLU A 117 -6.89 -22.15 -3.46
C GLU A 117 -7.60 -22.55 -2.16
N ASP A 118 -6.91 -23.23 -1.24
CA ASP A 118 -7.44 -23.74 0.03
C ASP A 118 -7.89 -22.62 0.98
N ILE A 119 -7.24 -21.45 0.90
CA ILE A 119 -7.53 -20.29 1.75
C ILE A 119 -7.91 -19.03 0.96
N ASN A 120 -8.03 -19.15 -0.37
CA ASN A 120 -8.34 -18.06 -1.30
C ASN A 120 -7.47 -16.79 -1.10
N ALA A 121 -6.17 -17.00 -0.90
CA ALA A 121 -5.17 -15.97 -0.66
C ALA A 121 -3.88 -16.26 -1.43
N PHE A 122 -2.97 -15.30 -1.49
CA PHE A 122 -1.65 -15.45 -2.10
C PHE A 122 -0.57 -15.59 -1.03
N ASP A 123 0.33 -16.54 -1.24
CA ASP A 123 1.53 -16.74 -0.42
C ASP A 123 2.75 -16.47 -1.30
N ILE A 124 3.08 -15.18 -1.46
CA ILE A 124 4.05 -14.69 -2.44
C ILE A 124 5.44 -14.63 -1.81
N ASP A 125 6.42 -15.26 -2.46
CA ASP A 125 7.82 -14.90 -2.26
C ASP A 125 8.15 -13.66 -3.11
N PHE A 126 8.10 -12.48 -2.50
CA PHE A 126 8.28 -11.20 -3.21
C PHE A 126 9.69 -11.00 -3.83
N SER A 127 10.64 -11.91 -3.56
CA SER A 127 11.94 -11.90 -4.24
C SER A 127 11.84 -12.34 -5.72
N ILE A 128 10.78 -13.08 -6.07
CA ILE A 128 10.57 -13.69 -7.39
C ILE A 128 9.89 -12.73 -8.39
N PRO A 129 8.73 -12.11 -8.09
CA PRO A 129 8.02 -11.30 -9.08
C PRO A 129 8.83 -10.12 -9.62
N LEU A 130 8.68 -9.88 -10.92
CA LEU A 130 9.27 -8.72 -11.59
C LEU A 130 8.56 -7.43 -11.18
N VAL A 131 7.25 -7.47 -10.96
CA VAL A 131 6.47 -6.31 -10.53
C VAL A 131 5.92 -6.56 -9.13
N THR A 132 6.19 -5.63 -8.22
CA THR A 132 5.58 -5.58 -6.88
C THR A 132 5.03 -4.17 -6.63
N VAL A 133 4.09 -4.02 -5.69
CA VAL A 133 3.43 -2.72 -5.47
C VAL A 133 3.24 -2.37 -4.01
N SER A 134 3.16 -1.07 -3.75
CA SER A 134 2.67 -0.50 -2.49
C SER A 134 1.57 0.51 -2.75
N CYS A 135 0.60 0.61 -1.83
CA CYS A 135 -0.36 1.71 -1.81
C CYS A 135 0.08 2.77 -0.79
N MET A 136 -0.39 4.02 -0.92
CA MET A 136 -0.17 5.03 0.12
C MET A 136 -1.17 4.83 1.27
N ILE A 137 -0.74 5.09 2.49
CA ILE A 137 -1.62 5.03 3.68
C ILE A 137 -2.83 5.96 3.55
N GLU A 138 -2.66 7.12 2.91
CA GLU A 138 -3.73 8.09 2.65
C GLU A 138 -4.87 7.46 1.84
N ASN A 139 -4.56 6.59 0.86
CA ASN A 139 -5.53 5.89 0.03
C ASN A 139 -6.26 4.77 0.77
N LEU A 140 -5.79 4.39 1.97
CA LEU A 140 -6.51 3.50 2.89
C LEU A 140 -7.38 4.30 3.85
N ILE A 141 -6.84 5.38 4.43
CA ILE A 141 -7.53 6.25 5.41
C ILE A 141 -8.81 6.83 4.81
N TRP A 142 -8.69 7.41 3.62
CA TRP A 142 -9.75 8.19 3.01
C TRP A 142 -10.41 7.45 1.85
N LYS A 143 -11.67 7.81 1.60
CA LYS A 143 -12.46 7.37 0.44
C LYS A 143 -13.14 8.56 -0.22
N GLY A 144 -13.57 8.38 -1.47
CA GLY A 144 -14.15 9.47 -2.29
C GLY A 144 -15.33 10.21 -1.63
N SER A 145 -16.09 9.56 -0.75
CA SER A 145 -17.17 10.23 0.00
C SER A 145 -16.66 11.34 0.94
N ASP A 146 -15.39 11.30 1.33
CA ASP A 146 -14.81 12.19 2.34
C ASP A 146 -14.37 13.54 1.73
N TYR A 147 -14.27 13.64 0.41
CA TYR A 147 -13.89 14.88 -0.29
C TYR A 147 -14.78 16.07 0.08
N LYS A 148 -16.08 15.85 0.29
CA LYS A 148 -17.01 16.93 0.64
C LYS A 148 -16.68 17.56 1.99
N ALA A 149 -16.27 16.73 2.97
CA ALA A 149 -15.97 17.16 4.32
C ALA A 149 -14.53 17.65 4.47
N GLN A 150 -13.56 16.92 3.90
CA GLN A 150 -12.13 17.18 4.08
C GLN A 150 -11.55 18.16 3.07
N ARG A 151 -12.14 18.24 1.86
CA ARG A 151 -11.72 19.15 0.78
C ARG A 151 -10.21 19.06 0.52
N SER A 152 -9.51 20.20 0.55
CA SER A 152 -8.09 20.31 0.23
C SER A 152 -7.16 19.56 1.16
N LYS A 153 -7.64 19.09 2.33
CA LYS A 153 -6.83 18.28 3.24
C LYS A 153 -6.49 16.90 2.66
N ILE A 154 -7.30 16.41 1.73
CA ILE A 154 -7.13 15.07 1.14
C ILE A 154 -6.91 15.12 -0.37
N PHE A 155 -6.44 16.26 -0.87
CA PHE A 155 -6.06 16.45 -2.26
C PHE A 155 -4.63 15.91 -2.48
N PHE A 156 -4.52 14.58 -2.54
CA PHE A 156 -3.26 13.86 -2.68
C PHE A 156 -2.97 13.44 -4.13
N ASN A 157 -1.72 13.10 -4.41
CA ASN A 157 -1.32 12.46 -5.66
C ASN A 157 -0.54 11.17 -5.33
N PRO A 158 -1.04 9.96 -5.69
CA PRO A 158 -2.27 9.70 -6.45
C PRO A 158 -3.55 9.99 -5.62
N PRO A 159 -4.65 10.41 -6.25
CA PRO A 159 -5.80 10.92 -5.53
C PRO A 159 -6.59 9.81 -4.84
N ILE A 160 -7.34 10.20 -3.81
CA ILE A 160 -8.31 9.31 -3.15
C ILE A 160 -9.38 8.89 -4.16
N ARG A 161 -9.65 7.59 -4.22
CA ARG A 161 -10.61 6.98 -5.14
C ARG A 161 -11.93 6.65 -4.46
N GLU A 162 -12.92 6.27 -5.25
CA GLU A 162 -14.20 5.80 -4.73
C GLU A 162 -14.05 4.57 -3.82
N THR A 163 -15.06 4.33 -2.98
CA THR A 163 -15.06 3.26 -1.98
C THR A 163 -14.75 1.87 -2.55
N GLY A 164 -15.14 1.59 -3.80
CA GLY A 164 -14.85 0.31 -4.45
C GLY A 164 -13.35 0.03 -4.60
N HIS A 165 -12.59 1.06 -4.96
CA HIS A 165 -11.14 0.99 -5.10
C HIS A 165 -10.43 0.86 -3.75
N ASN A 166 -10.83 1.66 -2.76
CA ASN A 166 -10.33 1.54 -1.38
C ASN A 166 -10.56 0.12 -0.81
N LYS A 167 -11.75 -0.46 -1.00
CA LYS A 167 -12.03 -1.86 -0.63
C LYS A 167 -11.13 -2.86 -1.36
N ALA A 168 -10.78 -2.61 -2.62
CA ALA A 168 -9.88 -3.46 -3.37
C ALA A 168 -8.45 -3.41 -2.81
N LEU A 169 -7.97 -2.27 -2.33
CA LEU A 169 -6.68 -2.16 -1.62
C LEU A 169 -6.68 -3.00 -0.33
N PHE A 170 -7.74 -2.88 0.49
CA PHE A 170 -7.90 -3.71 1.69
C PHE A 170 -7.93 -5.21 1.38
N LYS A 171 -8.65 -5.61 0.33
CA LYS A 171 -8.68 -6.99 -0.17
C LYS A 171 -7.28 -7.42 -0.63
N GLY A 172 -6.56 -6.56 -1.35
CA GLY A 172 -5.20 -6.82 -1.83
C GLY A 172 -4.21 -7.04 -0.69
N ILE A 173 -4.29 -6.25 0.39
CA ILE A 173 -3.47 -6.44 1.60
C ILE A 173 -3.82 -7.77 2.28
N THR A 174 -5.11 -8.00 2.56
CA THR A 174 -5.55 -9.19 3.32
C THR A 174 -5.39 -10.49 2.55
N ARG A 175 -5.39 -10.46 1.21
CA ARG A 175 -5.07 -11.60 0.35
C ARG A 175 -3.57 -11.75 0.06
N GLY A 176 -2.70 -10.88 0.58
CA GLY A 176 -1.24 -10.98 0.38
C GLY A 176 -0.73 -10.55 -1.00
N VAL A 177 -1.50 -9.78 -1.76
CA VAL A 177 -1.14 -9.29 -3.12
C VAL A 177 -0.28 -8.03 -3.04
N ILE A 178 -0.61 -7.12 -2.11
CA ILE A 178 0.11 -5.85 -1.95
C ILE A 178 1.36 -6.09 -1.10
N ALA A 179 2.52 -5.67 -1.62
CA ALA A 179 3.80 -5.86 -0.96
C ALA A 179 3.99 -4.86 0.18
N GLY A 180 3.47 -3.63 0.06
CA GLY A 180 3.59 -2.70 1.17
C GLY A 180 2.59 -1.57 1.27
N ILE A 181 2.68 -0.86 2.38
CA ILE A 181 1.99 0.41 2.62
C ILE A 181 3.07 1.48 2.79
N GLU A 182 3.08 2.45 1.89
CA GLU A 182 3.95 3.61 1.99
C GLU A 182 3.35 4.60 2.99
N LEU A 183 4.15 4.96 3.99
CA LEU A 183 3.70 5.83 5.08
C LEU A 183 4.04 7.29 4.84
N GLY A 184 5.02 7.62 3.97
CA GLY A 184 5.52 8.99 3.82
C GLY A 184 5.90 9.61 5.17
N ASP A 185 5.55 10.89 5.38
CA ASP A 185 5.71 11.54 6.68
C ASP A 185 4.80 10.87 7.72
N PHE A 186 5.40 10.24 8.74
CA PHE A 186 4.66 9.54 9.78
C PHE A 186 4.02 10.53 10.78
N THR A 187 2.69 10.54 10.83
CA THR A 187 1.90 11.44 11.68
C THR A 187 1.09 10.65 12.72
N LEU A 188 0.60 11.36 13.75
CA LEU A 188 -0.28 10.76 14.77
C LEU A 188 -1.57 10.20 14.13
N GLU A 189 -2.13 10.86 13.11
CA GLU A 189 -3.31 10.36 12.39
C GLU A 189 -3.05 9.00 11.74
N LYS A 190 -1.89 8.82 11.10
CA LYS A 190 -1.49 7.55 10.49
C LYS A 190 -1.29 6.47 11.56
N GLN A 191 -0.65 6.82 12.68
CA GLN A 191 -0.49 5.91 13.82
C GLN A 191 -1.83 5.45 14.40
N ASP A 192 -2.76 6.39 14.62
CA ASP A 192 -4.09 6.11 15.15
C ASP A 192 -4.88 5.24 14.18
N TYR A 193 -4.77 5.50 12.88
CA TYR A 193 -5.41 4.69 11.86
C TYR A 193 -4.89 3.26 11.80
N ILE A 194 -3.56 3.06 11.78
CA ILE A 194 -2.96 1.72 11.81
C ILE A 194 -3.39 0.99 13.09
N SER A 195 -3.39 1.69 14.23
CA SER A 195 -3.86 1.17 15.51
C SER A 195 -5.31 0.70 15.45
N MET A 196 -6.20 1.52 14.86
CA MET A 196 -7.59 1.15 14.65
C MET A 196 -7.72 -0.07 13.72
N CYS A 197 -6.99 -0.11 12.60
CA CYS A 197 -7.04 -1.23 11.66
C CYS A 197 -6.66 -2.57 12.32
N VAL A 198 -5.68 -2.54 13.21
CA VAL A 198 -5.18 -3.71 13.93
C VAL A 198 -6.12 -4.11 15.07
N LYS A 199 -6.61 -3.15 15.88
CA LYS A 199 -7.52 -3.39 17.01
C LYS A 199 -8.90 -3.87 16.58
N GLU A 200 -9.44 -3.30 15.51
CA GLU A 200 -10.74 -3.68 14.95
C GLU A 200 -10.63 -4.85 13.96
N GLU A 201 -9.45 -5.45 13.83
CA GLU A 201 -9.18 -6.59 12.95
C GLU A 201 -9.54 -6.35 11.47
N LYS A 202 -9.54 -5.09 11.03
CA LYS A 202 -9.66 -4.75 9.60
C LYS A 202 -8.49 -5.32 8.80
N ILE A 203 -7.31 -5.34 9.42
CA ILE A 203 -6.11 -6.03 8.93
C ILE A 203 -5.52 -6.77 10.12
N LEU A 204 -5.31 -8.08 9.99
CA LEU A 204 -4.67 -8.87 11.04
C LEU A 204 -3.25 -8.34 11.33
N ALA A 205 -2.84 -8.37 12.60
CA ALA A 205 -1.52 -7.86 13.02
C ALA A 205 -0.35 -8.45 12.20
N LEU A 206 -0.40 -9.75 11.87
CA LEU A 206 0.62 -10.37 11.02
C LEU A 206 0.65 -9.77 9.61
N PHE A 207 -0.51 -9.59 8.96
CA PHE A 207 -0.57 -8.98 7.64
C PHE A 207 -0.11 -7.52 7.67
N MET A 208 -0.48 -6.77 8.70
CA MET A 208 0.01 -5.40 8.89
C MET A 208 1.54 -5.38 9.02
N GLY A 209 2.13 -6.25 9.84
CA GLY A 209 3.58 -6.35 9.96
C GLY A 209 4.27 -6.73 8.64
N LYS A 210 3.67 -7.62 7.85
CA LYS A 210 4.18 -8.01 6.52
C LYS A 210 4.25 -6.81 5.57
N VAL A 211 3.16 -6.05 5.42
CA VAL A 211 3.10 -4.90 4.48
C VAL A 211 3.82 -3.65 4.97
N LEU A 212 4.10 -3.53 6.27
CA LEU A 212 4.88 -2.42 6.81
C LEU A 212 6.40 -2.61 6.60
N LYS A 213 6.88 -3.85 6.47
CA LYS A 213 8.32 -4.14 6.39
C LYS A 213 8.66 -5.42 5.64
N TYR A 214 8.22 -6.58 6.11
CA TYR A 214 8.84 -7.85 5.71
C TYR A 214 8.68 -8.17 4.21
N ASN A 215 7.51 -7.89 3.62
CA ASN A 215 7.28 -8.09 2.19
C ASN A 215 8.09 -7.12 1.32
N LEU A 216 8.38 -5.91 1.83
CA LEU A 216 9.23 -4.93 1.16
C LEU A 216 10.69 -5.37 1.19
N GLU A 217 11.17 -5.89 2.32
CA GLU A 217 12.50 -6.49 2.45
C GLU A 217 12.67 -7.69 1.50
N ASP A 218 11.67 -8.59 1.44
CA ASP A 218 11.65 -9.71 0.50
C ASP A 218 11.69 -9.23 -0.96
N ALA A 219 11.04 -8.11 -1.26
CA ALA A 219 11.10 -7.47 -2.58
C ALA A 219 12.48 -6.85 -2.89
N GLY A 220 13.43 -6.85 -1.96
CA GLY A 220 14.76 -6.25 -2.13
C GLY A 220 14.81 -4.75 -1.84
N LEU A 221 13.82 -4.24 -1.11
CA LEU A 221 13.74 -2.85 -0.68
C LEU A 221 14.28 -2.71 0.75
N VAL A 222 14.92 -1.58 1.02
CA VAL A 222 15.48 -1.26 2.34
C VAL A 222 15.08 0.15 2.73
N GLY A 223 15.13 0.46 4.02
CA GLY A 223 14.83 1.79 4.53
C GLY A 223 15.28 1.92 5.97
N ASN A 224 15.01 3.08 6.56
CA ASN A 224 15.19 3.27 7.99
C ASN A 224 14.14 2.47 8.74
N ILE A 225 14.57 1.54 9.59
CA ILE A 225 13.65 0.77 10.43
C ILE A 225 13.19 1.68 11.58
N LYS A 226 11.87 1.80 11.71
CA LYS A 226 11.19 2.51 12.80
C LYS A 226 10.26 1.56 13.52
N GLU A 227 9.93 1.92 14.75
CA GLU A 227 9.05 1.12 15.62
C GLU A 227 7.70 1.80 15.80
N LEU A 228 6.64 0.99 15.81
CA LEU A 228 5.28 1.41 16.14
C LEU A 228 4.74 0.51 17.26
N ARG A 229 4.24 1.13 18.33
CA ARG A 229 3.62 0.43 19.47
C ARG A 229 2.11 0.60 19.44
N ILE A 230 1.39 -0.51 19.49
CA ILE A 230 -0.08 -0.53 19.51
C ILE A 230 -0.53 -1.27 20.77
N VAL A 231 -1.21 -0.57 21.67
CA VAL A 231 -1.77 -1.14 22.91
C VAL A 231 -3.20 -1.60 22.64
N TYR A 232 -3.48 -2.90 22.72
CA TYR A 232 -4.84 -3.45 22.61
C TYR A 232 -5.68 -3.18 23.85
#